data_AF-A0A1J1IG81-F1
#
_entry.id   AF-A0A1J1IG81-F1
#
_cell.length_a   1.000
_cell.length_b   1.000
_cell.length_c   1.000
_cell.angle_alpha   90.00
_cell.angle_beta   90.00
_cell.angle_gamma   90.00
#
_symmetry.space_group_name_H-M   'P 1'
#
loop_
_entity.id
_entity.type
_entity.pdbx_description
1 polymer ?
#
loop_
_entity_poly.entity_id
_entity_poly.type
_entity_poly.pdbx_seq_one_letter_code
_entity_poly.pdbx_strand_id
1 'polypeptide(L)'
;MNSGKLIARTLVRNMTPVRTYKAPSAYRPPTLNDLPVPQGDFFMQHAARERKYNAYLAAGVLIFATTLFVVKESKIINFNWSPPDTYE
;
A
#
# COMPACT_ATOMS: atom_id res chain seq x y z
N MET A 1 1.74 30.93 17.15
CA MET A 1 2.32 29.83 17.96
C MET A 1 1.33 28.67 17.96
N ASN A 2 1.56 27.63 17.15
CA ASN A 2 0.70 26.42 17.07
C ASN A 2 1.55 25.16 16.80
N SER A 3 2.64 25.00 17.57
CA SER A 3 3.60 23.89 17.45
C SER A 3 3.27 22.68 18.35
N GLY A 4 2.15 22.70 19.09
CA GLY A 4 1.86 21.71 20.12
C GLY A 4 1.17 20.41 19.68
N LYS A 5 0.72 20.27 18.43
CA LYS A 5 -0.12 19.13 17.99
C LYS A 5 0.62 18.04 17.22
N LEU A 6 1.89 18.22 16.91
CA LEU A 6 2.64 17.31 16.04
C LEU A 6 3.43 16.20 16.79
N ILE A 7 3.72 16.37 18.08
CA ILE A 7 4.55 15.41 18.83
C ILE A 7 3.72 14.26 19.45
N ALA A 8 2.42 14.45 19.67
CA ALA A 8 1.57 13.44 20.31
C ALA A 8 1.28 12.21 19.41
N ARG A 9 1.46 12.31 18.08
CA ARG A 9 1.05 11.28 17.12
C ARG A 9 2.11 10.21 16.83
N THR A 10 3.36 10.43 17.23
CA THR A 10 4.48 9.54 16.87
C THR A 10 4.75 8.44 17.89
N LEU A 11 4.20 8.52 19.11
CA LEU A 11 4.40 7.48 20.15
C LEU A 11 3.42 6.30 20.05
N VAL A 12 2.39 6.37 19.20
CA VAL A 12 1.33 5.35 19.13
C VAL A 12 1.59 4.26 18.08
N ARG A 13 2.59 4.44 17.19
CA ARG A 13 2.73 3.58 15.98
C ARG A 13 3.50 2.27 16.15
N ASN A 14 4.20 2.05 17.26
CA ASN A 14 5.03 0.84 17.44
C ASN A 14 4.49 -0.15 18.49
N MET A 15 3.23 -0.03 18.90
CA MET A 15 2.56 -1.12 19.62
C MET A 15 2.18 -2.20 18.62
N THR A 16 3.11 -3.11 18.32
CA THR A 16 2.73 -4.45 17.90
C THR A 16 1.85 -5.03 19.02
N PRO A 17 0.62 -5.50 18.75
CA PRO A 17 -0.12 -6.25 19.74
C PRO A 17 0.66 -7.56 19.95
N VAL A 18 1.56 -7.58 20.94
CA VAL A 18 2.06 -8.83 21.48
C VAL A 18 0.80 -9.56 21.93
N ARG A 19 0.45 -10.65 21.23
CA ARG A 19 -0.63 -11.54 21.64
C ARG A 19 -0.18 -12.25 22.91
N THR A 20 -0.24 -11.52 24.02
CA THR A 20 -0.23 -12.11 25.34
C THR A 20 -1.53 -12.87 25.45
N TYR A 21 -1.46 -14.21 25.34
CA TYR A 21 -2.54 -15.08 25.76
C TYR A 21 -2.77 -14.80 27.24
N LYS A 22 -3.75 -13.93 27.54
CA LYS A 22 -4.26 -13.84 28.91
C LYS A 22 -4.88 -15.20 29.19
N ALA A 23 -4.23 -15.98 30.06
CA ALA A 23 -4.83 -17.21 30.58
C ALA A 23 -6.22 -16.82 31.10
N PRO A 24 -7.31 -17.38 30.55
CA PRO A 24 -8.64 -17.06 31.03
C PRO A 24 -8.69 -17.43 32.52
N SER A 25 -9.08 -16.49 33.37
CA SER A 25 -9.28 -16.74 34.81
C SER A 25 -10.41 -17.74 35.10
N ALA A 26 -11.11 -18.20 34.06
CA ALA A 26 -12.05 -19.30 34.09
C ALA A 26 -11.87 -20.15 32.81
N TYR A 27 -11.38 -21.37 32.93
CA TYR A 27 -11.34 -22.33 31.83
C TYR A 27 -12.77 -22.65 31.40
N ARG A 28 -13.13 -22.25 30.18
CA ARG A 28 -14.38 -22.63 29.51
C ARG A 28 -14.00 -23.64 28.41
N PRO A 29 -14.65 -24.81 28.34
CA PRO A 29 -14.40 -25.76 27.26
C PRO A 29 -14.78 -25.10 25.92
N PRO A 30 -13.93 -25.22 24.88
CA PRO A 30 -14.23 -24.67 23.56
C PRO A 30 -15.49 -25.33 23.02
N THR A 31 -16.43 -24.50 22.58
CA THR A 31 -17.69 -24.90 21.96
C THR A 31 -17.62 -24.70 20.45
N LEU A 32 -18.54 -25.30 19.70
CA LEU A 32 -18.60 -25.12 18.24
C LEU A 32 -18.75 -23.63 17.84
N ASN A 33 -19.32 -22.81 18.73
CA ASN A 33 -19.47 -21.36 18.55
C ASN A 33 -18.15 -20.60 18.62
N ASP A 34 -17.09 -21.21 19.17
CA ASP A 34 -15.76 -20.63 19.27
C ASP A 34 -14.91 -20.91 18.01
N LEU A 35 -15.44 -21.66 17.05
CA LEU A 35 -14.77 -21.88 15.77
C LEU A 35 -14.70 -20.59 14.95
N PRO A 36 -13.63 -20.40 14.17
CA PRO A 36 -13.54 -19.26 13.26
C PRO A 36 -14.67 -19.35 12.23
N VAL A 37 -15.58 -18.38 12.30
CA VAL A 37 -16.65 -18.23 11.32
C VAL A 37 -16.00 -17.79 10.00
N PRO A 38 -16.34 -18.43 8.85
CA PRO A 38 -15.87 -17.98 7.55
C PRO A 38 -16.21 -16.50 7.38
N GLN A 39 -15.27 -15.71 6.84
CA GLN A 39 -15.41 -14.24 6.76
C GLN A 39 -16.43 -13.75 5.71
N GLY A 40 -17.49 -14.51 5.45
CA GLY A 40 -18.42 -14.31 4.35
C GLY A 40 -17.95 -14.99 3.06
N ASP A 41 -18.59 -14.65 1.94
CA ASP A 41 -18.29 -15.26 0.65
C ASP A 41 -16.88 -14.91 0.16
N PHE A 42 -16.07 -15.95 -0.05
CA PHE A 42 -14.71 -15.86 -0.58
C PHE A 42 -14.66 -15.06 -1.89
N PHE A 43 -15.63 -15.27 -2.78
CA PHE A 43 -15.65 -14.63 -4.09
C PHE A 43 -15.82 -13.11 -3.97
N MET A 44 -16.72 -12.66 -3.10
CA MET A 44 -16.96 -11.23 -2.86
C MET A 44 -15.70 -10.55 -2.32
N GLN A 45 -15.02 -11.16 -1.34
CA GLN A 45 -13.78 -10.61 -0.80
C GLN A 45 -12.65 -10.60 -1.83
N HIS A 46 -12.54 -11.65 -2.64
CA HIS A 46 -11.54 -11.73 -3.70
C HIS A 46 -11.73 -10.61 -4.73
N ALA A 47 -12.95 -10.45 -5.25
CA ALA A 47 -13.27 -9.41 -6.21
C ALA A 47 -13.01 -7.99 -5.66
N ALA A 48 -13.32 -7.75 -4.38
CA ALA A 48 -13.02 -6.48 -3.73
C ALA A 48 -11.51 -6.19 -3.66
N ARG A 49 -10.69 -7.21 -3.38
CA ARG A 49 -9.22 -7.10 -3.37
C ARG A 49 -8.67 -6.84 -4.77
N GLU A 50 -9.15 -7.55 -5.78
CA GLU A 50 -8.71 -7.36 -7.16
C GLU A 50 -9.01 -5.95 -7.68
N ARG A 51 -10.20 -5.41 -7.40
CA ARG A 51 -10.54 -4.03 -7.77
C ARG A 51 -9.54 -3.01 -7.20
N LYS A 52 -9.12 -3.21 -5.95
CA LYS A 52 -8.13 -2.36 -5.29
C LYS A 52 -6.76 -2.45 -5.97
N TYR A 53 -6.29 -3.66 -6.29
CA TYR A 53 -5.01 -3.84 -6.97
C TYR A 53 -5.01 -3.30 -8.40
N ASN A 54 -6.10 -3.53 -9.15
CA ASN A 54 -6.27 -2.97 -10.49
C ASN A 54 -6.30 -1.45 -10.48
N ALA A 55 -6.88 -0.82 -9.46
CA ALA A 55 -6.84 0.63 -9.28
C ALA A 55 -5.41 1.15 -9.06
N TYR A 56 -4.61 0.47 -8.22
CA TYR A 56 -3.20 0.83 -8.05
C TYR A 56 -2.38 0.63 -9.32
N LEU A 57 -2.62 -0.46 -10.05
CA LEU A 57 -1.96 -0.71 -11.32
C LEU A 57 -2.25 0.41 -12.32
N ALA A 58 -3.53 0.77 -12.49
CA ALA A 58 -3.93 1.85 -13.38
C ALA A 58 -3.30 3.19 -12.98
N ALA A 59 -3.33 3.53 -11.68
CA ALA A 59 -2.70 4.75 -11.17
C ALA A 59 -1.19 4.77 -11.44
N GLY A 60 -0.49 3.65 -11.20
CA GLY A 60 0.95 3.53 -11.46
C GLY A 60 1.29 3.72 -12.94
N VAL A 61 0.54 3.08 -13.85
CA VAL A 61 0.72 3.24 -15.29
C VAL A 61 0.51 4.68 -15.74
N LEU A 62 -0.52 5.35 -15.21
CA LEU A 62 -0.84 6.73 -15.58
C LEU A 62 0.25 7.71 -15.11
N ILE A 63 0.72 7.57 -13.87
CA ILE A 63 1.83 8.37 -13.32
C ILE A 63 3.11 8.13 -14.13
N PHE A 64 3.41 6.89 -14.46
CA PHE A 64 4.61 6.56 -15.24
C PHE A 64 4.55 7.14 -16.66
N ALA A 65 3.43 6.97 -17.35
CA ALA A 65 3.24 7.49 -18.70
C ALA A 65 3.32 9.02 -18.75
N THR A 66 2.68 9.71 -17.79
CA THR A 66 2.76 11.18 -17.69
C THR A 66 4.17 11.67 -17.38
N THR A 67 4.90 10.96 -16.51
CA THR A 67 6.30 11.28 -16.21
C THR A 67 7.17 11.18 -17.46
N LEU A 68 7.07 10.09 -18.22
CA LEU A 68 7.81 9.91 -19.47
C LEU A 68 7.46 10.98 -20.52
N PHE A 69 6.17 11.34 -20.61
CA PHE A 69 5.72 12.39 -21.51
C PHE A 69 6.37 13.74 -21.16
N VAL A 70 6.35 14.13 -19.89
CA VAL A 70 6.98 15.38 -19.43
C VAL A 70 8.49 15.35 -19.67
N VAL A 71 9.17 14.24 -19.39
CA VAL A 71 10.61 14.09 -19.65
C VAL A 71 10.93 14.29 -21.13
N LYS A 72 10.14 13.68 -22.02
CA LYS A 72 10.31 13.82 -23.47
C LYS A 72 10.13 15.28 -23.93
N GLU A 73 9.06 15.94 -23.50
CA GLU A 73 8.76 17.32 -23.94
C GLU A 73 9.72 18.36 -23.33
N SER A 74 10.17 18.13 -22.10
CA SER A 74 11.10 19.04 -21.42
C SER A 74 12.50 19.07 -22.03
N LYS A 75 12.87 18.07 -22.86
CA LYS A 75 14.21 17.91 -23.46
C LYS A 75 15.36 17.96 -22.44
N ILE A 76 15.09 17.69 -21.17
CA ILE A 76 16.09 17.73 -20.09
C ILE A 76 17.11 16.60 -20.25
N ILE A 77 16.69 15.46 -20.81
CA ILE A 77 17.54 14.28 -21.00
C ILE A 77 17.83 14.13 -22.49
N ASN A 78 19.10 14.30 -22.86
CA ASN A 78 19.59 13.88 -24.18
C ASN A 78 20.08 12.44 -24.07
N PHE A 79 19.36 11.54 -24.72
CA PHE A 79 19.69 10.12 -24.69
C PHE A 79 20.65 9.68 -25.80
N ASN A 80 21.07 10.59 -26.69
CA ASN A 80 22.08 10.36 -27.72
C ASN A 80 21.84 9.09 -28.55
N TRP A 81 20.62 8.94 -29.08
CA TRP A 81 20.16 7.70 -29.74
C TRP A 81 20.81 7.45 -31.11
N SER A 82 21.42 8.46 -31.72
CA SER A 82 22.14 8.35 -32.98
C SER A 82 23.49 9.08 -32.88
N PRO A 83 24.50 8.62 -33.64
CA PRO A 83 25.70 9.40 -33.84
C PRO A 83 25.37 10.76 -34.48
N PRO A 84 26.18 11.80 -34.25
CA PRO A 84 25.97 13.12 -34.85
C PRO A 84 26.12 13.04 -36.37
N ASP A 85 25.29 13.79 -37.09
CA ASP A 85 25.23 13.77 -38.57
C ASP A 85 26.51 14.29 -39.23
N THR A 86 27.31 15.06 -38.50
CA THR A 86 28.61 15.57 -38.95
C THR A 86 29.57 15.66 -37.78
N TYR A 87 30.82 15.25 -38.03
CA TYR A 87 31.95 15.57 -37.18
C TYR A 87 32.58 16.82 -37.79
N GLU A 88 32.64 17.92 -37.03
CA GLU A 88 33.54 19.03 -37.37
C GLU A 88 35.00 18.58 -37.24
#